data_AF-A0A413EMF8-F1
#
_entry.id   AF-A0A413EMF8-F1
#
_cell.length_a   1.000
_cell.length_b   1.000
_cell.length_c   1.000
_cell.angle_alpha   90.00
_cell.angle_beta   90.00
_cell.angle_gamma   90.00
#
_symmetry.space_group_name_H-M   'P 1'
#
loop_
_entity.id
_entity.type
_entity.pdbx_description
1 polymer ?
#
loop_
_entity_poly.entity_id
_entity_poly.type
_entity_poly.pdbx_seq_one_letter_code
_entity_poly.pdbx_strand_id
1 'polypeptide(L)'
;MYAIFYKEWIKTRWYFLLAVLATLGFTSYCMLRINRVVEMKGAAHVWEVMLQRDVIFIDMLQYIPLIAGILMAIVQFVPEMQRKCLKLTLHLPYPELKMTGNMLLSGLILILVCFASNFLLMEVYLNGILAHELKNHILLTALTWYLAGISGYLLVAWICLEPAWKRRILNLIIAVLLLRIFFLSPTPEAYNKFLPYLVVYTLLTASFSWLSIVRFKAGKQD
;
A
#
# COMPACT_ATOMS: atom_id res chain seq x y z
N MET A 1 20.93 8.40 12.60
CA MET A 1 19.91 7.64 11.82
C MET A 1 19.00 6.81 12.71
N TYR A 2 19.53 5.95 13.60
CA TYR A 2 18.72 5.07 14.48
C TYR A 2 17.63 5.77 15.31
N ALA A 3 17.91 6.97 15.83
CA ALA A 3 16.95 7.73 16.62
C ALA A 3 15.66 8.10 15.85
N ILE A 4 15.76 8.32 14.53
CA ILE A 4 14.59 8.63 13.68
C ILE A 4 13.74 7.38 13.52
N PHE A 5 14.35 6.24 13.17
CA PHE A 5 13.63 4.97 13.03
C PHE A 5 12.93 4.55 14.34
N TYR A 6 13.60 4.73 15.47
CA TYR A 6 13.01 4.42 16.77
C TYR A 6 11.80 5.31 17.11
N LYS A 7 11.91 6.61 16.82
CA LYS A 7 10.79 7.56 16.95
C LYS A 7 9.61 7.14 16.06
N GLU A 8 9.88 6.79 14.80
CA GLU A 8 8.84 6.36 13.84
C GLU A 8 8.17 5.07 14.31
N TRP A 9 8.95 4.09 14.78
CA TRP A 9 8.44 2.82 15.30
C TRP A 9 7.49 2.99 16.48
N ILE A 10 7.84 3.83 17.47
CA ILE A 10 6.97 4.05 18.63
C ILE A 10 5.59 4.58 18.22
N LYS A 11 5.54 5.43 17.18
CA LYS A 11 4.28 5.98 16.65
C LYS A 11 3.45 4.92 15.93
N THR A 12 4.09 4.08 15.13
CA THR A 12 3.40 3.18 14.19
C THR A 12 3.17 1.77 14.73
N ARG A 13 3.85 1.34 15.80
CA ARG A 13 3.85 -0.06 16.29
C ARG A 13 2.47 -0.67 16.52
N TRP A 14 1.55 0.03 17.17
CA TRP A 14 0.22 -0.51 17.50
C TRP A 14 -0.65 -0.63 16.26
N TYR A 15 -0.55 0.36 15.38
CA TYR A 15 -1.21 0.31 14.09
C TYR A 15 -0.63 -0.80 13.22
N PHE A 16 0.70 -0.97 13.18
CA PHE A 16 1.35 -2.04 12.44
C PHE A 16 0.88 -3.42 12.91
N LEU A 17 0.84 -3.66 14.23
CA LEU A 17 0.31 -4.92 14.78
C LEU A 17 -1.16 -5.16 14.37
N LEU A 18 -2.00 -4.12 14.46
CA LEU A 18 -3.40 -4.22 14.05
C LEU A 18 -3.54 -4.48 12.55
N ALA A 19 -2.75 -3.79 11.72
CA ALA A 19 -2.74 -3.95 10.27
C ALA A 19 -2.28 -5.36 9.87
N VAL A 20 -1.25 -5.91 10.51
CA VAL A 20 -0.78 -7.28 10.28
C VAL A 20 -1.86 -8.28 10.67
N LEU A 21 -2.45 -8.16 11.86
CA LEU A 21 -3.52 -9.07 12.31
C LEU A 21 -4.74 -9.03 11.40
N ALA A 22 -5.18 -7.83 11.01
CA ALA A 22 -6.32 -7.65 10.13
C ALA A 22 -6.04 -8.23 8.73
N THR A 23 -4.94 -7.82 8.09
CA THR A 23 -4.59 -8.27 6.74
C THR A 23 -4.39 -9.79 6.70
N LEU A 24 -3.64 -10.37 7.66
CA LEU A 24 -3.46 -11.81 7.74
C LEU A 24 -4.77 -12.54 7.98
N GLY A 25 -5.62 -12.04 8.88
CA GLY A 25 -6.93 -12.62 9.15
C GLY A 25 -7.82 -12.68 7.90
N PHE A 26 -7.88 -11.59 7.13
CA PHE A 26 -8.61 -11.55 5.87
C PHE A 26 -7.99 -12.45 4.79
N THR A 27 -6.66 -12.49 4.69
CA THR A 27 -5.97 -13.39 3.75
C THR A 27 -6.25 -14.85 4.10
N SER A 28 -6.12 -15.24 5.37
CA SER A 28 -6.45 -16.58 5.86
C SER A 28 -7.92 -16.94 5.62
N TYR A 29 -8.86 -16.01 5.82
CA TYR A 29 -10.27 -16.23 5.52
C TYR A 29 -10.51 -16.50 4.02
N CYS A 30 -9.89 -15.71 3.14
CA CYS A 30 -9.97 -15.94 1.70
C CYS A 30 -9.40 -17.32 1.32
N MET A 31 -8.30 -17.73 1.95
CA MET A 31 -7.69 -19.05 1.75
C MET A 31 -8.64 -20.19 2.18
N LEU A 32 -9.24 -20.10 3.37
CA LEU A 32 -10.24 -21.08 3.84
C LEU A 32 -11.47 -21.16 2.92
N ARG A 33 -11.90 -20.01 2.38
CA ARG A 33 -13.01 -19.96 1.43
C ARG A 33 -12.67 -20.71 0.14
N ILE A 34 -11.47 -20.53 -0.40
CA ILE A 34 -11.01 -21.26 -1.58
C ILE A 34 -11.00 -22.77 -1.29
N ASN A 35 -10.41 -23.18 -0.16
CA ASN A 35 -10.35 -24.58 0.22
C ASN A 35 -11.75 -25.21 0.32
N ARG A 36 -12.70 -24.53 0.99
CA ARG A 36 -14.08 -24.99 1.08
C ARG A 36 -14.74 -25.16 -0.29
N VAL A 37 -14.46 -24.28 -1.26
CA VAL A 37 -14.99 -24.42 -2.62
C VAL A 37 -14.36 -25.60 -3.36
N VAL A 38 -13.05 -25.81 -3.17
CA VAL A 38 -12.32 -26.97 -3.73
C VAL A 38 -12.86 -28.28 -3.16
N GLU A 39 -13.10 -28.37 -1.86
CA GLU A 39 -13.68 -29.56 -1.22
C GLU A 39 -15.12 -29.84 -1.69
N MET A 40 -15.97 -28.80 -1.82
CA MET A 40 -17.38 -28.99 -2.16
C MET A 40 -17.63 -29.23 -3.65
N LYS A 41 -16.82 -28.66 -4.55
CA LYS A 41 -17.09 -28.66 -6.00
C LYS A 41 -15.97 -29.29 -6.84
N GLY A 42 -14.85 -29.67 -6.21
CA GLY A 42 -13.67 -30.19 -6.89
C GLY A 42 -12.82 -29.09 -7.53
N ALA A 43 -11.51 -29.33 -7.60
CA ALA A 43 -10.53 -28.38 -8.16
C ALA A 43 -10.77 -28.07 -9.64
N ALA A 44 -11.31 -29.03 -10.41
CA ALA A 44 -11.62 -28.86 -11.83
C ALA A 44 -12.71 -27.81 -12.08
N HIS A 45 -13.73 -27.73 -11.20
CA HIS A 45 -14.76 -26.70 -11.30
C HIS A 45 -14.23 -25.32 -10.91
N VAL A 46 -13.32 -25.24 -9.94
CA VAL A 46 -12.65 -23.97 -9.58
C VAL A 46 -11.81 -23.47 -10.75
N TRP A 47 -11.07 -24.37 -11.40
CA TRP A 47 -10.30 -24.07 -12.61
C TRP A 47 -11.19 -23.51 -13.73
N GLU A 48 -12.30 -24.19 -14.02
CA GLU A 48 -13.24 -23.77 -15.06
C GLU A 48 -13.88 -22.41 -14.75
N VAL A 49 -14.32 -22.20 -13.51
CA VAL A 49 -14.92 -20.92 -13.09
C VAL A 49 -13.92 -19.77 -13.14
N MET A 50 -12.65 -20.01 -12.80
CA MET A 50 -11.62 -18.97 -12.87
C MET A 50 -11.25 -18.60 -14.31
N LEU A 51 -11.16 -19.56 -15.22
CA LEU A 51 -10.82 -19.31 -16.63
C LEU A 51 -11.99 -18.83 -17.48
N GLN A 52 -13.22 -19.30 -17.21
CA GLN A 52 -14.37 -18.94 -18.03
C GLN A 52 -15.15 -17.73 -17.52
N ARG A 53 -15.08 -17.43 -16.21
CA ARG A 53 -15.89 -16.35 -15.60
C ARG A 53 -15.06 -15.22 -14.99
N ASP A 54 -13.73 -15.27 -15.07
CA ASP A 54 -12.85 -14.22 -14.53
C ASP A 54 -13.10 -13.88 -13.04
N VAL A 55 -13.66 -14.84 -12.28
CA VAL A 55 -14.03 -14.61 -10.87
C VAL A 55 -12.80 -14.77 -10.00
N ILE A 56 -12.40 -13.69 -9.33
CA ILE A 56 -11.29 -13.71 -8.38
C ILE A 56 -11.85 -14.02 -7.00
N PHE A 57 -11.54 -15.20 -6.44
CA PHE A 57 -12.04 -15.59 -5.11
C PHE A 57 -11.53 -14.72 -3.95
N ILE A 58 -10.66 -13.76 -4.24
CA ILE A 58 -9.93 -12.88 -3.32
C ILE A 58 -10.39 -11.42 -3.47
N ASP A 59 -11.53 -11.16 -4.12
CA ASP A 59 -12.11 -9.81 -4.27
C ASP A 59 -12.25 -9.04 -2.94
N MET A 60 -12.47 -9.76 -1.82
CA MET A 60 -12.52 -9.15 -0.49
C MET A 60 -11.20 -8.47 -0.09
N LEU A 61 -10.07 -8.93 -0.64
CA LEU A 61 -8.74 -8.38 -0.38
C LEU A 61 -8.41 -7.18 -1.28
N GLN A 62 -9.22 -6.85 -2.28
CA GLN A 62 -8.92 -5.82 -3.28
C GLN A 62 -8.62 -4.45 -2.65
N TYR A 63 -9.44 -4.02 -1.69
CA TYR A 63 -9.30 -2.70 -1.06
C TYR A 63 -8.53 -2.72 0.26
N ILE A 64 -8.24 -3.90 0.81
CA ILE A 64 -7.61 -4.02 2.14
C ILE A 64 -6.17 -3.46 2.14
N PRO A 65 -5.28 -3.82 1.19
CA PRO A 65 -3.95 -3.22 1.09
C PRO A 65 -3.99 -1.70 0.91
N LEU A 66 -4.97 -1.19 0.15
CA LEU A 66 -5.15 0.25 -0.05
C LEU A 66 -5.47 0.96 1.26
N ILE A 67 -6.47 0.47 1.99
CA ILE A 67 -6.88 1.02 3.28
C ILE A 67 -5.70 0.95 4.27
N ALA A 68 -4.98 -0.17 4.30
CA ALA A 68 -3.81 -0.35 5.17
C ALA A 68 -2.69 0.66 4.87
N GLY A 69 -2.42 0.95 3.59
CA GLY A 69 -1.43 1.94 3.18
C GLY A 69 -1.83 3.37 3.54
N ILE A 70 -3.09 3.74 3.28
CA ILE A 70 -3.65 5.08 3.61
C ILE A 70 -3.58 5.34 5.11
N LEU A 71 -4.08 4.41 5.93
CA LEU A 71 -4.10 4.56 7.38
C LEU A 71 -2.68 4.61 7.96
N MET A 72 -1.73 3.85 7.40
CA MET A 72 -0.32 3.92 7.82
C MET A 72 0.25 5.34 7.64
N ALA A 73 0.00 5.96 6.49
CA ALA A 73 0.45 7.32 6.22
C ALA A 73 -0.21 8.33 7.17
N ILE A 74 -1.50 8.17 7.46
CA ILE A 74 -2.23 9.02 8.42
C ILE A 74 -1.60 8.92 9.82
N VAL A 75 -1.43 7.71 10.33
CA VAL A 75 -0.84 7.46 11.66
C VAL A 75 0.58 8.02 11.74
N GLN A 76 1.34 7.94 10.66
CA GLN A 76 2.71 8.41 10.65
C GLN A 76 2.83 9.94 10.58
N PHE A 77 2.07 10.61 9.71
CA PHE A 77 2.28 12.02 9.36
C PHE A 77 1.29 13.02 9.99
N VAL A 78 0.06 12.61 10.33
CA VAL A 78 -0.91 13.52 10.95
C VAL A 78 -0.45 14.04 12.33
N PRO A 79 0.03 13.19 13.26
CA PRO A 79 0.53 13.66 14.55
C PRO A 79 1.70 14.63 14.42
N GLU A 80 2.51 14.50 13.37
CA GLU A 80 3.68 15.36 13.16
C GLU A 80 3.31 16.75 12.67
N MET A 81 2.30 16.84 11.81
CA MET A 81 1.75 18.10 11.34
C MET A 81 1.02 18.84 12.48
N GLN A 82 0.22 18.12 13.27
CA GLN A 82 -0.51 18.71 14.41
C GLN A 82 0.43 19.28 15.48
N ARG A 83 1.51 18.56 15.81
CA ARG A 83 2.48 18.99 16.84
C ARG A 83 3.49 20.02 16.34
N LYS A 84 3.38 20.48 15.08
CA LYS A 84 4.39 21.31 14.38
C LYS A 84 5.80 20.72 14.45
N CYS A 85 5.91 19.41 14.73
CA CYS A 85 7.18 18.71 14.85
C CYS A 85 7.93 18.76 13.53
N LEU A 86 7.21 18.69 12.39
CA LEU A 86 7.84 18.83 11.07
C LEU A 86 8.63 20.14 10.96
N LYS A 87 8.06 21.26 11.41
CA LYS A 87 8.75 22.56 11.42
C LYS A 87 10.02 22.52 12.27
N LEU A 88 9.96 21.97 13.49
CA LEU A 88 11.14 21.79 14.36
C LEU A 88 12.20 20.89 13.71
N THR A 89 11.77 19.79 13.10
CA THR A 89 12.67 18.82 12.49
C THR A 89 13.42 19.50 11.32
N LEU A 90 12.75 20.32 10.53
CA LEU A 90 13.35 21.04 9.39
C LEU A 90 14.37 22.13 9.78
N HIS A 91 14.39 22.58 11.04
CA HIS A 91 15.38 23.57 11.52
C HIS A 91 16.67 22.93 12.06
N LEU A 92 16.75 21.60 12.16
CA LEU A 92 18.00 20.95 12.58
C LEU A 92 19.09 21.12 11.50
N PRO A 93 20.39 21.18 11.89
CA PRO A 93 21.52 21.23 10.98
C PRO A 93 21.77 19.86 10.30
N TYR A 94 20.73 19.31 9.67
CA TYR A 94 20.75 18.06 8.93
C TYR A 94 19.94 18.22 7.64
N PRO A 95 20.36 17.61 6.51
CA PRO A 95 19.60 17.70 5.26
C PRO A 95 18.17 17.17 5.43
N GLU A 96 17.22 18.09 5.38
CA GLU A 96 15.77 17.91 5.55
C GLU A 96 15.20 16.79 4.66
N LEU A 97 15.71 16.70 3.44
CA LEU A 97 15.33 15.73 2.43
C LEU A 97 15.76 14.30 2.80
N LYS A 98 16.97 14.14 3.35
CA LYS A 98 17.42 12.83 3.86
C LYS A 98 16.59 12.42 5.07
N MET A 99 16.19 13.37 5.90
CA MET A 99 15.43 13.08 7.10
C MET A 99 13.99 12.66 6.78
N THR A 100 13.28 13.42 5.95
CA THR A 100 11.92 13.07 5.53
C THR A 100 11.93 11.81 4.65
N GLY A 101 12.97 11.62 3.84
CA GLY A 101 13.21 10.37 3.11
C GLY A 101 13.34 9.17 4.04
N ASN A 102 14.11 9.27 5.13
CA ASN A 102 14.23 8.20 6.12
C ASN A 102 12.90 7.91 6.84
N MET A 103 12.08 8.93 7.08
CA MET A 103 10.75 8.78 7.67
C MET A 103 9.82 8.03 6.71
N LEU A 104 9.74 8.47 5.45
CA LEU A 104 8.99 7.78 4.40
C LEU A 104 9.44 6.32 4.24
N LEU A 105 10.75 6.09 4.23
CA LEU A 105 11.36 4.78 4.08
C LEU A 105 11.01 3.86 5.26
N SER A 106 10.96 4.38 6.49
CA SER A 106 10.55 3.59 7.65
C SER A 106 9.11 3.06 7.53
N GLY A 107 8.17 3.88 7.08
CA GLY A 107 6.78 3.44 6.86
C GLY A 107 6.65 2.51 5.67
N LEU A 108 7.42 2.74 4.59
CA LEU A 108 7.50 1.82 3.44
C LEU A 108 7.99 0.44 3.85
N ILE A 109 9.05 0.33 4.65
CA ILE A 109 9.56 -0.96 5.14
C ILE A 109 8.47 -1.71 5.89
N LEU A 110 7.74 -1.03 6.78
CA LEU A 110 6.68 -1.67 7.57
C LEU A 110 5.53 -2.18 6.68
N ILE A 111 5.09 -1.38 5.72
CA ILE A 111 4.06 -1.82 4.75
C ILE A 111 4.58 -2.99 3.92
N LEU A 112 5.81 -2.94 3.44
CA LEU A 112 6.43 -4.02 2.66
C LEU A 112 6.52 -5.32 3.46
N VAL A 113 6.93 -5.26 4.74
CA VAL A 113 6.95 -6.44 5.62
C VAL A 113 5.55 -7.01 5.80
N CYS A 114 4.55 -6.15 6.01
CA CYS A 114 3.15 -6.57 6.12
C CYS A 114 2.67 -7.27 4.84
N PHE A 115 2.86 -6.65 3.68
CA PHE A 115 2.42 -7.21 2.39
C PHE A 115 3.21 -8.46 2.00
N ALA A 116 4.52 -8.50 2.27
CA ALA A 116 5.34 -9.69 2.04
C ALA A 116 4.86 -10.88 2.89
N SER A 117 4.49 -10.65 4.15
CA SER A 117 3.94 -11.72 5.00
C SER A 117 2.61 -12.27 4.47
N ASN A 118 1.73 -11.39 3.98
CA ASN A 118 0.46 -11.80 3.36
C ASN A 118 0.68 -12.56 2.05
N PHE A 119 1.60 -12.08 1.21
CA PHE A 119 1.96 -12.73 -0.05
C PHE A 119 2.54 -14.13 0.19
N LEU A 120 3.44 -14.28 1.16
CA LEU A 120 4.04 -15.56 1.52
C LEU A 120 3.01 -16.55 2.06
N LEU A 121 2.08 -16.09 2.91
CA LEU A 121 0.98 -16.93 3.41
C LEU A 121 0.11 -17.44 2.24
N MET A 122 -0.23 -16.55 1.30
CA MET A 122 -1.01 -16.90 0.12
C MET A 122 -0.25 -17.89 -0.77
N GLU A 123 1.04 -17.67 -1.00
CA GLU A 123 1.87 -18.57 -1.80
C GLU A 123 1.99 -19.98 -1.19
N VAL A 124 2.28 -20.09 0.10
CA VAL A 124 2.39 -21.38 0.80
C VAL A 124 1.07 -22.15 0.74
N TYR A 125 -0.05 -21.46 0.96
CA TYR A 125 -1.36 -22.08 0.97
C TYR A 125 -1.82 -22.54 -0.42
N LEU A 126 -1.66 -21.70 -1.45
CA LEU A 126 -2.08 -22.03 -2.80
C LEU A 126 -1.20 -23.11 -3.45
N ASN A 127 0.10 -23.17 -3.11
CA ASN A 127 0.99 -24.25 -3.55
C ASN A 127 0.49 -25.64 -3.13
N GLY A 128 -0.22 -25.75 -2.01
CA GLY A 128 -0.74 -27.03 -1.52
C GLY A 128 -2.05 -27.48 -2.18
N ILE A 129 -2.76 -26.59 -2.88
CA ILE A 129 -4.15 -26.82 -3.30
C ILE A 129 -4.36 -26.67 -4.81
N LEU A 130 -3.65 -25.74 -5.46
CA LEU A 130 -3.90 -25.34 -6.85
C LEU A 130 -2.71 -25.62 -7.78
N ALA A 131 -3.02 -25.79 -9.07
CA ALA A 131 -2.02 -25.86 -10.13
C ALA A 131 -1.25 -24.54 -10.28
N HIS A 132 -0.01 -24.64 -10.80
CA HIS A 132 0.94 -23.53 -10.88
C HIS A 132 0.39 -22.31 -11.66
N GLU A 133 -0.37 -22.55 -12.72
CA GLU A 133 -0.96 -21.50 -13.55
C GLU A 133 -2.01 -20.69 -12.77
N LEU A 134 -2.95 -21.37 -12.09
CA LEU A 134 -4.00 -20.72 -11.29
C LEU A 134 -3.42 -19.90 -10.13
N LYS A 135 -2.36 -20.42 -9.50
CA LYS A 135 -1.60 -19.70 -8.46
C LYS A 135 -1.03 -18.40 -9.01
N ASN A 136 -0.37 -18.43 -10.18
CA ASN A 136 0.25 -17.24 -10.75
C ASN A 136 -0.79 -16.16 -11.10
N HIS A 137 -1.95 -16.54 -11.63
CA HIS A 137 -3.06 -15.62 -11.89
C HIS A 137 -3.53 -14.89 -10.63
N ILE A 138 -3.69 -15.64 -9.54
CA ILE A 138 -4.07 -15.10 -8.24
C ILE A 138 -2.98 -14.16 -7.69
N LEU A 139 -1.73 -14.60 -7.68
CA LEU A 139 -0.62 -13.83 -7.08
C LEU A 139 -0.34 -12.54 -7.85
N LEU A 140 -0.41 -12.56 -9.19
CA LEU A 140 -0.21 -11.37 -10.01
C LEU A 140 -1.32 -10.35 -9.77
N THR A 141 -2.57 -10.81 -9.63
CA THR A 141 -3.69 -9.93 -9.27
C THR A 141 -3.49 -9.32 -7.88
N ALA A 142 -3.11 -10.13 -6.88
CA ALA A 142 -2.82 -9.63 -5.54
C ALA A 142 -1.66 -8.61 -5.53
N LEU A 143 -0.65 -8.80 -6.38
CA LEU A 143 0.49 -7.89 -6.52
C LEU A 143 0.06 -6.49 -6.95
N THR A 144 -0.90 -6.38 -7.88
CA THR A 144 -1.45 -5.06 -8.28
C THR A 144 -2.10 -4.32 -7.10
N TRP A 145 -2.80 -5.05 -6.22
CA TRP A 145 -3.45 -4.46 -5.04
C TRP A 145 -2.44 -4.04 -3.98
N TYR A 146 -1.37 -4.81 -3.77
CA TYR A 146 -0.27 -4.40 -2.89
C TYR A 146 0.46 -3.15 -3.41
N LEU A 147 0.68 -3.05 -4.72
CA LEU A 147 1.22 -1.83 -5.34
C LEU A 147 0.27 -0.63 -5.14
N ALA A 148 -1.04 -0.85 -5.25
CA ALA A 148 -2.03 0.18 -4.94
C ALA A 148 -1.91 0.64 -3.48
N GLY A 149 -1.72 -0.28 -2.53
CA GLY A 149 -1.47 0.05 -1.11
C GLY A 149 -0.21 0.88 -0.88
N ILE A 150 0.91 0.52 -1.52
CA ILE A 150 2.16 1.29 -1.46
C ILE A 150 1.97 2.69 -2.03
N SER A 151 1.29 2.80 -3.19
CA SER A 151 0.99 4.09 -3.81
C SER A 151 0.07 4.95 -2.94
N GLY A 152 -0.91 4.35 -2.27
CA GLY A 152 -1.81 5.02 -1.34
C GLY A 152 -1.06 5.62 -0.16
N TYR A 153 -0.10 4.88 0.41
CA TYR A 153 0.78 5.41 1.44
C TYR A 153 1.58 6.63 0.97
N LEU A 154 2.22 6.54 -0.21
CA LEU A 154 3.05 7.62 -0.75
C LEU A 154 2.23 8.88 -1.08
N LEU A 155 1.05 8.71 -1.68
CA LEU A 155 0.17 9.82 -2.04
C LEU A 155 -0.45 10.49 -0.81
N VAL A 156 -0.84 9.72 0.21
CA VAL A 156 -1.35 10.28 1.46
C VAL A 156 -0.25 10.99 2.23
N ALA A 157 0.98 10.44 2.24
CA ALA A 157 2.13 11.14 2.81
C ALA A 157 2.37 12.49 2.12
N TRP A 158 2.26 12.53 0.78
CA TRP A 158 2.34 13.78 0.02
C TRP A 158 1.26 14.80 0.42
N ILE A 159 0.01 14.37 0.54
CA ILE A 159 -1.11 15.22 0.99
C ILE A 159 -0.89 15.75 2.41
N CYS A 160 -0.43 14.89 3.33
CA CYS A 160 -0.19 15.26 4.72
C CYS A 160 0.95 16.27 4.87
N LEU A 161 2.02 16.11 4.09
CA LEU A 161 3.19 17.01 4.13
C LEU A 161 2.93 18.39 3.51
N GLU A 162 1.90 18.54 2.66
CA GLU A 162 1.57 19.84 2.07
C GLU A 162 1.04 20.82 3.14
N PRO A 163 1.66 22.01 3.30
CA PRO A 163 1.25 22.98 4.30
C PRO A 163 -0.01 23.77 3.92
N ALA A 164 -0.23 24.03 2.63
CA ALA A 164 -1.31 24.88 2.14
C ALA A 164 -2.62 24.09 1.97
N TRP A 165 -3.71 24.55 2.59
CA TRP A 165 -5.01 23.87 2.58
C TRP A 165 -5.63 23.77 1.19
N LYS A 166 -5.54 24.83 0.37
CA LYS A 166 -6.06 24.82 -1.01
C LYS A 166 -5.35 23.77 -1.87
N ARG A 167 -4.03 23.64 -1.71
CA ARG A 167 -3.22 22.64 -2.43
C ARG A 167 -3.42 21.24 -1.88
N ARG A 168 -3.71 21.07 -0.59
CA ARG A 168 -4.07 19.76 -0.04
C ARG A 168 -5.33 19.18 -0.71
N ILE A 169 -6.33 20.02 -0.99
CA ILE A 169 -7.54 19.61 -1.73
C ILE A 169 -7.18 19.24 -3.17
N LEU A 170 -6.35 20.03 -3.86
CA LEU A 170 -5.90 19.71 -5.22
C LEU A 170 -5.08 18.40 -5.26
N ASN A 171 -4.14 18.23 -4.33
CA ASN A 171 -3.34 17.01 -4.20
C ASN A 171 -4.22 15.79 -3.89
N LEU A 172 -5.29 15.97 -3.12
CA LEU A 172 -6.28 14.91 -2.87
C LEU A 172 -7.01 14.51 -4.15
N ILE A 173 -7.48 15.48 -4.95
CA ILE A 173 -8.12 15.20 -6.24
C ILE A 173 -7.15 14.46 -7.16
N ILE A 174 -5.90 14.92 -7.26
CA ILE A 174 -4.86 14.27 -8.04
C ILE A 174 -4.62 12.84 -7.51
N ALA A 175 -4.44 12.65 -6.20
CA ALA A 175 -4.21 11.34 -5.61
C ALA A 175 -5.36 10.36 -5.89
N VAL A 176 -6.62 10.80 -5.84
CA VAL A 176 -7.77 9.97 -6.18
C VAL A 176 -7.74 9.55 -7.66
N LEU A 177 -7.44 10.48 -8.57
CA LEU A 177 -7.30 10.18 -10.00
C LEU A 177 -6.15 9.20 -10.27
N LEU A 178 -5.03 9.38 -9.57
CA LEU A 178 -3.85 8.53 -9.65
C LEU A 178 -4.14 7.11 -9.09
N LEU A 179 -4.82 7.01 -7.96
CA LEU A 179 -5.23 5.72 -7.38
C LEU A 179 -6.22 4.98 -8.26
N ARG A 180 -7.09 5.69 -9.00
CA ARG A 180 -8.06 5.07 -9.90
C ARG A 180 -7.42 4.23 -11.01
N ILE A 181 -6.17 4.51 -11.39
CA ILE A 181 -5.43 3.74 -12.41
C ILE A 181 -5.26 2.27 -11.97
N PHE A 182 -5.12 2.01 -10.66
CA PHE A 182 -4.98 0.66 -10.12
C PHE A 182 -6.30 -0.13 -10.05
N PHE A 183 -7.45 0.53 -10.21
CA PHE A 183 -8.78 -0.07 -10.11
C PHE A 183 -9.60 0.11 -11.40
N LEU A 184 -8.93 0.32 -12.53
CA LEU A 184 -9.57 0.65 -13.81
C LEU A 184 -10.31 -0.53 -14.44
N SER A 185 -9.80 -1.75 -14.27
CA SER A 185 -10.46 -2.98 -14.70
C SER A 185 -10.58 -3.98 -13.55
N PRO A 186 -11.76 -4.59 -13.33
CA PRO A 186 -11.92 -5.71 -12.40
C PRO A 186 -11.45 -7.04 -12.99
N THR A 187 -11.07 -7.08 -14.28
CA THR A 187 -10.68 -8.33 -14.93
C THR A 187 -9.31 -8.81 -14.43
N PRO A 188 -9.18 -10.08 -14.01
CA PRO A 188 -7.89 -10.69 -13.69
C PRO A 188 -6.94 -10.58 -14.87
N GLU A 189 -5.63 -10.53 -14.60
CA GLU A 189 -4.54 -10.46 -15.58
C GLU A 189 -4.44 -9.22 -16.49
N ALA A 190 -5.43 -8.33 -16.50
CA ALA A 190 -5.41 -7.14 -17.36
C ALA A 190 -4.15 -6.27 -17.16
N TYR A 191 -3.55 -6.37 -15.98
CA TYR A 191 -2.38 -5.60 -15.59
C TYR A 191 -1.06 -6.33 -15.77
N ASN A 192 -1.01 -7.60 -16.21
CA ASN A 192 0.26 -8.36 -16.26
C ASN A 192 1.34 -7.67 -17.09
N LYS A 193 0.99 -7.16 -18.28
CA LYS A 193 1.92 -6.39 -19.13
C LYS A 193 2.16 -4.97 -18.59
N PHE A 194 1.24 -4.46 -17.78
CA PHE A 194 1.28 -3.10 -17.22
C PHE A 194 1.96 -3.03 -15.85
N LEU A 195 2.17 -4.16 -15.16
CA LEU A 195 2.81 -4.28 -13.86
C LEU A 195 4.16 -3.58 -13.76
N PRO A 196 5.14 -3.76 -14.68
CA PRO A 196 6.41 -3.04 -14.58
C PRO A 196 6.23 -1.52 -14.67
N TYR A 197 5.27 -1.05 -15.48
CA TYR A 197 4.93 0.36 -15.57
C TYR A 197 4.25 0.87 -14.29
N LEU A 198 3.41 0.05 -13.64
CA LEU A 198 2.84 0.38 -12.33
C LEU A 198 3.90 0.50 -11.25
N VAL A 199 4.92 -0.36 -11.24
CA VAL A 199 6.04 -0.26 -10.29
C VAL A 199 6.81 1.04 -10.50
N VAL A 200 7.21 1.34 -11.74
CA VAL A 200 7.87 2.62 -12.07
C VAL A 200 6.99 3.80 -11.64
N TYR A 201 5.69 3.73 -11.91
CA TYR A 201 4.73 4.73 -11.51
C TYR A 201 4.66 4.91 -9.98
N THR A 202 4.60 3.83 -9.19
CA THR A 202 4.64 3.92 -7.72
C THR A 202 5.92 4.59 -7.23
N LEU A 203 7.07 4.28 -7.81
CA LEU A 203 8.34 4.93 -7.47
C LEU A 203 8.33 6.42 -7.81
N LEU A 204 7.73 6.80 -8.95
CA LEU A 204 7.56 8.20 -9.31
C LEU A 204 6.66 8.95 -8.32
N THR A 205 5.64 8.31 -7.74
CA THR A 205 4.81 8.97 -6.72
C THR A 205 5.58 9.37 -5.46
N ALA A 206 6.68 8.67 -5.14
CA ALA A 206 7.57 9.06 -4.03
C ALA A 206 8.32 10.38 -4.30
N SER A 207 8.45 10.82 -5.56
CA SER A 207 9.05 12.12 -5.87
C SER A 207 8.16 13.31 -5.49
N PHE A 208 6.84 13.12 -5.39
CA PHE A 208 5.92 14.21 -5.04
C PHE A 208 6.10 14.71 -3.61
N SER A 209 6.46 13.83 -2.66
CA SER A 209 6.74 14.25 -1.29
C SER A 209 7.93 15.20 -1.20
N TRP A 210 8.91 15.11 -2.12
CA TRP A 210 10.02 16.04 -2.22
C TRP A 210 9.56 17.47 -2.54
N LEU A 211 8.63 17.61 -3.49
CA LEU A 211 8.09 18.91 -3.91
C LEU A 211 7.38 19.63 -2.76
N SER A 212 6.65 18.89 -1.92
CA SER A 212 5.99 19.45 -0.74
C SER A 212 6.98 19.95 0.31
N ILE A 213 8.09 19.22 0.54
CA ILE A 213 9.12 19.62 1.51
C ILE A 213 9.82 20.91 1.05
N VAL A 214 10.20 21.00 -0.22
CA VAL A 214 10.83 22.22 -0.78
C VAL A 214 9.92 23.44 -0.62
N ARG A 215 8.60 23.26 -0.81
CA ARG A 215 7.62 24.34 -0.62
C ARG A 215 7.41 24.71 0.85
N PHE A 216 7.40 23.71 1.74
CA PHE A 216 7.30 23.93 3.18
C PHE A 216 8.47 24.79 3.68
N LYS A 217 9.68 24.54 3.17
CA LYS A 217 10.86 25.35 3.45
C LYS A 217 10.75 26.78 2.90
N ALA A 218 10.22 26.93 1.70
CA ALA A 218 10.04 28.23 1.07
C ALA A 218 9.00 29.14 1.77
N GLY A 219 8.32 28.64 2.83
CA GLY A 219 7.38 29.43 3.61
C GLY A 219 6.10 29.81 2.86
N LYS A 220 5.85 29.22 1.68
CA LYS A 220 4.64 29.47 0.88
C LYS A 220 3.44 28.78 1.54
N GLN A 221 2.84 29.46 2.51
CA GLN A 221 1.65 29.00 3.25
C GLN A 221 0.33 29.52 2.68
N ASP A 222 0.37 30.23 1.54
CA ASP A 222 -0.78 30.87 0.88
C ASP A 222 -1.68 29.91 0.04
#